data_AF-W6MPE9-F1
#
_entry.id   AF-W6MPE9-F1
#
_cell.length_a   1.000
_cell.length_b   1.000
_cell.length_c   1.000
_cell.angle_alpha   90.00
_cell.angle_beta   90.00
_cell.angle_gamma   90.00
#
_symmetry.space_group_name_H-M   'P 1'
#
loop_
_entity.id
_entity.type
_entity.pdbx_description
1 polymer ?
#
loop_
_entity_poly.entity_id
_entity_poly.type
_entity_poly.pdbx_seq_one_letter_code
_entity_poly.pdbx_strand_id
1 'polypeptide(L)'
;MLSRQSLGSRGNAAVNLIQQSRGRKSMAYPQYGYKARIENPGGSTSQFRLLLKEFLGPKNFRGDYHFNKYYYAKQDHTTNYLSAPSEDGSLTRPIYGHVRDDAVTQNRPNANRNLQLTPFRLNADCKTNTMVSEEMKTEIVNQIDKGVSERDIAIKYGLKLPRIEAIYKLRAIEKEWEEKNLITKDIKTMSTTMYKMFPLHDPVGLKENLSEIPVPVKTLKARFLTIAESEPFGPIEAAESLELEPATETLAKLMEHREEKKTKKQKAFMAPVLDGERVAFRFTEAKVGDVGFRYGAPLRDTKKDRKIEYDANGKMVYGI
;
A
#
# COMPACT_ATOMS: atom_id res chain seq x y z
N MET A 1 -36.51 81.02 -14.37
CA MET A 1 -36.90 80.57 -15.73
C MET A 1 -36.63 79.07 -15.87
N LEU A 2 -37.70 78.30 -16.00
CA LEU A 2 -37.90 76.98 -16.64
C LEU A 2 -36.79 75.89 -16.62
N SER A 3 -37.08 74.82 -15.86
CA SER A 3 -37.07 73.36 -16.19
C SER A 3 -35.88 72.71 -16.93
N ARG A 4 -35.36 71.60 -16.39
CA ARG A 4 -35.88 70.22 -16.60
C ARG A 4 -35.11 69.19 -15.76
N GLN A 5 -35.86 68.33 -15.08
CA GLN A 5 -35.40 67.06 -14.51
C GLN A 5 -35.26 66.00 -15.62
N SER A 6 -34.29 65.10 -15.50
CA SER A 6 -34.44 63.73 -16.01
C SER A 6 -33.92 62.74 -14.97
N LEU A 7 -34.84 61.91 -14.46
CA LEU A 7 -34.51 60.67 -13.75
C LEU A 7 -33.86 59.66 -14.71
N GLY A 8 -32.83 58.98 -14.22
CA GLY A 8 -32.21 57.84 -14.89
C GLY A 8 -31.68 56.85 -13.86
N SER A 9 -32.57 55.97 -13.39
CA SER A 9 -32.25 54.78 -12.60
C SER A 9 -31.35 53.82 -13.38
N ARG A 10 -30.20 53.43 -12.81
CA ARG A 10 -29.50 52.17 -13.16
C ARG A 10 -28.89 51.56 -11.90
N GLY A 11 -29.28 50.31 -11.65
CA GLY A 11 -29.03 49.57 -10.42
C GLY A 11 -27.57 49.23 -10.15
N ASN A 12 -27.28 49.09 -8.86
CA ASN A 12 -26.04 48.54 -8.33
C ASN A 12 -25.99 47.04 -8.61
N ALA A 13 -25.45 46.66 -9.77
CA ALA A 13 -24.96 45.30 -9.97
C ALA A 13 -23.67 45.15 -9.16
N ALA A 14 -23.73 44.45 -8.03
CA ALA A 14 -22.55 43.98 -7.32
C ALA A 14 -21.77 43.04 -8.25
N VAL A 15 -20.71 43.56 -8.87
CA VAL A 15 -19.76 42.76 -9.62
C VAL A 15 -18.99 41.93 -8.60
N ASN A 16 -19.41 40.67 -8.42
CA ASN A 16 -18.58 39.66 -7.78
C ASN A 16 -17.34 39.46 -8.63
N LEU A 17 -16.27 40.19 -8.30
CA LEU A 17 -14.95 39.97 -8.86
C LEU A 17 -14.49 38.60 -8.36
N ILE A 18 -14.72 37.55 -9.16
CA ILE A 18 -14.11 36.24 -8.94
C ILE A 18 -12.61 36.44 -9.14
N GLN A 19 -11.90 36.69 -8.03
CA GLN A 19 -10.46 36.78 -8.00
C GLN A 19 -9.91 35.39 -8.32
N GLN A 20 -9.72 35.10 -9.60
CA GLN A 20 -9.05 33.90 -10.06
C GLN A 20 -7.63 33.95 -9.49
N SER A 21 -7.39 33.20 -8.41
CA SER A 21 -6.07 32.89 -7.90
C SER A 21 -5.31 32.11 -8.97
N ARG A 22 -4.66 32.83 -9.89
CA ARG A 22 -3.68 32.26 -10.81
C ARG A 22 -2.41 32.03 -10.01
N GLY A 23 -2.25 30.83 -9.46
CA GLY A 23 -0.99 30.40 -8.89
C GLY A 23 0.14 30.66 -9.90
N ARG A 24 1.19 31.39 -9.48
CA ARG A 24 2.37 31.60 -10.33
C ARG A 24 2.99 30.23 -10.61
N LYS A 25 3.28 29.94 -11.88
CA LYS A 25 4.06 28.75 -12.24
C LYS A 25 5.46 28.89 -11.64
N SER A 26 5.72 28.14 -10.58
CA SER A 26 7.05 28.06 -9.97
C SER A 26 7.81 26.88 -10.55
N MET A 27 9.06 27.10 -10.93
CA MET A 27 9.95 26.02 -11.35
C MET A 27 10.44 25.27 -10.10
N ALA A 28 10.40 23.93 -10.13
CA ALA A 28 10.70 23.09 -8.97
C ALA A 28 12.20 22.91 -8.73
N TYR A 29 12.89 24.00 -8.34
CA TYR A 29 14.28 23.94 -7.93
C TYR A 29 14.46 23.10 -6.65
N PRO A 30 15.63 22.48 -6.47
CA PRO A 30 15.92 21.77 -5.23
C PRO A 30 15.83 22.71 -4.02
N GLN A 31 15.37 22.16 -2.90
CA GLN A 31 15.22 22.89 -1.65
C GLN A 31 16.54 23.05 -0.87
N TYR A 32 17.58 22.31 -1.23
CA TYR A 32 18.90 22.42 -0.64
C TYR A 32 19.71 23.55 -1.29
N GLY A 33 20.72 24.06 -0.59
CA GLY A 33 21.58 25.12 -1.11
C GLY A 33 22.35 24.65 -2.35
N TYR A 34 22.18 25.33 -3.48
CA TYR A 34 22.94 25.07 -4.69
C TYR A 34 23.55 26.36 -5.24
N LYS A 35 24.71 26.25 -5.89
CA LYS A 35 25.35 27.38 -6.56
C LYS A 35 24.87 27.44 -8.01
N ALA A 36 24.02 28.41 -8.32
CA ALA A 36 23.64 28.67 -9.71
C ALA A 36 24.90 29.01 -10.52
N ARG A 37 25.20 28.22 -11.55
CA ARG A 37 26.35 28.48 -12.43
C ARG A 37 25.90 29.20 -13.68
N ILE A 38 26.48 30.35 -13.95
CA ILE A 38 26.27 31.05 -15.23
C ILE A 38 27.05 30.28 -16.29
N GLU A 39 26.37 29.79 -17.33
CA GLU A 39 27.02 29.06 -18.42
C GLU A 39 27.79 30.01 -19.34
N ASN A 40 28.88 29.50 -19.94
CA ASN A 40 29.60 30.21 -21.00
C ASN A 40 28.70 30.35 -22.24
N PRO A 41 28.88 31.39 -23.10
CA PRO A 41 27.94 31.78 -24.17
C PRO A 41 27.69 30.75 -25.31
N GLY A 42 28.15 29.50 -25.21
CA GLY A 42 27.92 28.42 -26.19
C GLY A 42 27.31 27.14 -25.61
N GLY A 43 27.01 27.11 -24.31
CA GLY A 43 26.33 25.98 -23.65
C GLY A 43 24.82 26.16 -23.66
N SER A 44 24.07 25.14 -24.11
CA SER A 44 22.60 25.15 -24.08
C SER A 44 22.04 24.33 -22.90
N THR A 45 22.78 24.19 -21.79
CA THR A 45 22.32 23.35 -20.68
C THR A 45 21.47 24.16 -19.69
N SER A 46 20.31 23.60 -19.35
CA SER A 46 19.45 24.22 -18.33
C SER A 46 20.07 24.02 -16.94
N GLN A 47 19.83 24.96 -16.02
CA GLN A 47 20.23 24.82 -14.60
C GLN A 47 19.78 23.49 -13.98
N PHE A 48 18.57 23.01 -14.30
CA PHE A 48 18.08 21.71 -13.83
C PHE A 48 18.96 20.53 -14.24
N ARG A 49 19.51 20.55 -15.47
CA ARG A 49 20.44 19.52 -15.94
C ARG A 49 21.79 19.60 -15.23
N LEU A 50 22.25 20.80 -14.89
CA LEU A 50 23.48 20.97 -14.10
C LEU A 50 23.29 20.42 -12.69
N LEU A 51 22.20 20.78 -12.02
CA LEU A 51 21.88 20.31 -10.67
C LEU A 51 21.67 18.78 -10.64
N LEU A 52 21.06 18.22 -11.68
CA LEU A 52 20.93 16.77 -11.81
C LEU A 52 22.30 16.09 -11.99
N LYS A 53 23.20 16.66 -12.81
CA LYS A 53 24.57 16.15 -12.96
C LYS A 53 25.36 16.22 -11.65
N GLU A 54 25.13 17.26 -10.86
CA GLU A 54 25.72 17.40 -9.53
C GLU A 54 25.18 16.33 -8.57
N PHE A 55 23.87 16.06 -8.58
CA PHE A 55 23.28 14.99 -7.77
C PHE A 55 23.73 13.58 -8.19
N LEU A 56 23.92 13.34 -9.50
CA LEU A 56 24.32 12.03 -10.02
C LEU A 56 25.84 11.78 -9.91
N GLY A 57 26.65 12.83 -9.98
CA GLY A 57 28.10 12.72 -10.05
C GLY A 57 28.62 12.34 -11.44
N PRO A 58 29.94 12.13 -11.59
CA PRO A 58 30.55 11.81 -12.87
C PRO A 58 30.16 10.42 -13.34
N LYS A 59 29.88 10.32 -14.64
CA LYS A 59 29.52 9.08 -15.35
C LYS A 59 30.80 8.35 -15.79
N ASN A 60 30.91 7.05 -15.52
CA ASN A 60 32.03 6.24 -16.03
C ASN A 60 31.86 5.94 -17.53
N PHE A 61 32.85 5.27 -18.15
CA PHE A 61 32.79 4.88 -19.57
C PHE A 61 31.67 3.88 -19.91
N ARG A 62 31.23 3.08 -18.92
CA ARG A 62 30.09 2.14 -19.06
C ARG A 62 28.74 2.84 -18.96
N GLY A 63 28.73 4.00 -18.34
CA GLY A 63 27.58 4.85 -18.12
C GLY A 63 27.00 4.87 -16.71
N ASP A 64 27.71 4.29 -15.75
CA ASP A 64 27.31 4.13 -14.36
C ASP A 64 27.70 5.34 -13.50
N TYR A 65 26.92 5.59 -12.44
CA TYR A 65 27.13 6.69 -11.50
C TYR A 65 27.66 6.18 -10.15
N HIS A 66 28.89 5.65 -10.15
CA HIS A 66 29.47 4.99 -8.97
C HIS A 66 29.58 5.91 -7.74
N PHE A 67 29.67 7.22 -7.96
CA PHE A 67 29.81 8.22 -6.90
C PHE A 67 28.48 8.56 -6.21
N ASN A 68 27.35 8.14 -6.78
CA ASN A 68 26.05 8.37 -6.18
C ASN A 68 25.79 7.29 -5.10
N LYS A 69 25.55 7.73 -3.86
CA LYS A 69 25.20 6.89 -2.72
C LYS A 69 24.06 5.91 -3.03
N TYR A 70 23.11 6.34 -3.85
CA TYR A 70 21.89 5.59 -4.17
C TYR A 70 22.04 4.69 -5.40
N TYR A 71 23.22 4.63 -6.02
CA TYR A 71 23.45 3.82 -7.23
C TYR A 71 23.49 2.32 -6.94
N TYR A 72 24.18 1.92 -5.87
CA TYR A 72 24.30 0.51 -5.50
C TYR A 72 23.26 0.11 -4.45
N ALA A 73 22.73 -1.10 -4.61
CA ALA A 73 21.94 -1.75 -3.59
C ALA A 73 22.80 -2.04 -2.35
N LYS A 74 22.26 -1.73 -1.17
CA LYS A 74 22.87 -2.14 0.09
C LYS A 74 22.79 -3.65 0.27
N GLN A 75 23.79 -4.22 0.94
CA GLN A 75 23.91 -5.66 1.15
C GLN A 75 23.77 -6.12 2.62
N ASP A 76 23.45 -5.21 3.54
CA ASP A 76 23.56 -5.43 4.98
C ASP A 76 22.20 -5.47 5.70
N HIS A 77 21.13 -5.94 5.05
CA HIS A 77 19.76 -5.93 5.57
C HIS A 77 19.30 -4.56 6.08
N THR A 78 19.85 -3.50 5.50
CA THR A 78 19.46 -2.12 5.79
C THR A 78 19.11 -1.42 4.50
N THR A 79 18.08 -0.61 4.58
CA THR A 79 17.56 0.19 3.47
C THR A 79 18.47 1.40 3.19
N ASN A 80 18.51 1.82 1.93
CA ASN A 80 19.26 2.99 1.45
C ASN A 80 18.29 4.04 0.87
N TYR A 81 17.32 4.47 1.69
CA TYR A 81 16.33 5.47 1.28
C TYR A 81 16.90 6.90 1.30
N LEU A 82 16.23 7.79 0.55
CA LEU A 82 16.63 9.18 0.38
C LEU A 82 16.52 9.96 1.71
N SER A 83 17.66 10.29 2.32
CA SER A 83 17.74 11.04 3.58
C SER A 83 18.15 12.50 3.35
N ALA A 84 17.24 13.35 2.87
CA ALA A 84 17.60 14.70 2.42
C ALA A 84 17.98 15.76 3.48
N PRO A 85 17.52 15.76 4.76
CA PRO A 85 17.87 16.88 5.65
C PRO A 85 19.31 16.83 6.16
N SER A 86 19.96 15.65 6.16
CA SER A 86 21.33 15.51 6.66
C SER A 86 22.38 15.64 5.56
N GLU A 87 21.98 15.59 4.28
CA GLU A 87 22.92 15.44 3.16
C GLU A 87 23.02 16.68 2.27
N ASP A 88 22.21 17.74 2.48
CA ASP A 88 22.26 19.03 1.77
C ASP A 88 22.50 18.92 0.24
N GLY A 89 21.96 17.88 -0.39
CA GLY A 89 22.16 17.60 -1.82
C GLY A 89 23.60 17.29 -2.23
N SER A 90 24.51 17.11 -1.27
CA SER A 90 25.93 16.83 -1.49
C SER A 90 26.18 15.34 -1.71
N LEU A 91 26.96 15.03 -2.74
CA LEU A 91 27.48 13.70 -3.00
C LEU A 91 28.43 13.28 -1.87
N THR A 92 28.08 12.25 -1.10
CA THR A 92 29.09 11.52 -0.31
C THR A 92 29.99 10.74 -1.28
N ARG A 93 31.26 11.14 -1.39
CA ARG A 93 32.27 10.42 -2.18
C ARG A 93 32.43 8.99 -1.63
N PRO A 94 32.22 7.91 -2.41
CA PRO A 94 32.29 6.55 -1.89
C PRO A 94 33.67 5.92 -2.11
N ILE A 95 34.75 6.66 -1.90
CA ILE A 95 36.12 6.11 -1.98
C ILE A 95 36.90 6.64 -0.79
N TYR A 96 37.04 5.78 0.22
CA TYR A 96 37.57 6.01 1.58
C TYR A 96 36.63 6.82 2.48
N GLY A 97 36.38 6.32 3.69
CA GLY A 97 35.46 6.84 4.70
C GLY A 97 35.81 8.23 5.28
N HIS A 98 36.28 9.15 4.45
CA HIS A 98 36.45 10.56 4.78
C HIS A 98 35.29 11.35 4.16
N VAL A 99 34.26 11.54 4.99
CA VAL A 99 33.32 12.63 4.83
C VAL A 99 34.16 13.92 4.80
N ARG A 100 33.98 14.77 3.77
CA ARG A 100 34.58 16.11 3.83
C ARG A 100 33.87 16.88 4.94
N ASP A 101 34.58 17.13 6.03
CA ASP A 101 34.19 17.98 7.16
C ASP A 101 34.14 19.48 6.78
N ASP A 102 33.61 19.83 5.60
CA ASP A 102 33.55 21.24 5.15
C ASP A 102 32.15 21.86 5.30
N ALA A 103 31.21 21.16 5.94
CA ALA A 103 29.94 21.74 6.36
C ALA A 103 29.47 21.10 7.67
N VAL A 104 29.86 21.70 8.79
CA VAL A 104 29.24 21.46 10.09
C VAL A 104 27.82 22.05 10.02
N THR A 105 26.87 21.33 9.42
CA THR A 105 25.46 21.68 9.53
C THR A 105 24.96 21.16 10.88
N GLN A 106 24.96 22.02 11.89
CA GLN A 106 24.38 21.79 13.23
C GLN A 106 22.85 21.65 13.22
N ASN A 107 22.25 21.08 12.18
CA ASN A 107 20.86 20.67 12.23
C ASN A 107 20.83 19.18 12.49
N ARG A 108 20.96 18.80 13.77
CA ARG A 108 20.57 17.44 14.20
C ARG A 108 19.10 17.28 13.82
N PRO A 109 18.73 16.46 12.81
CA PRO A 109 17.32 16.13 12.64
C PRO A 109 16.90 15.42 13.92
N ASN A 110 15.68 15.69 14.41
CA ASN A 110 15.08 14.98 15.55
C ASN A 110 15.48 13.50 15.52
N ALA A 111 16.34 13.08 16.45
CA ALA A 111 16.93 11.74 16.54
C ALA A 111 15.87 10.63 16.71
N ASN A 112 14.60 11.02 16.84
CA ASN A 112 13.45 10.14 17.05
C ASN A 112 12.78 9.65 15.75
N ARG A 113 13.21 10.08 14.56
CA ARG A 113 12.70 9.52 13.29
C ARG A 113 13.61 8.40 12.82
N ASN A 114 13.12 7.17 12.81
CA ASN A 114 13.76 6.01 12.16
C ASN A 114 13.76 6.19 10.63
N LEU A 115 14.59 7.11 10.14
CA LEU A 115 14.72 7.47 8.72
C LEU A 115 15.16 6.29 7.85
N GLN A 116 15.76 5.27 8.46
CA GLN A 116 16.18 4.07 7.75
C GLN A 116 14.98 3.38 7.09
N LEU A 117 13.82 3.28 7.77
CA LEU A 117 12.68 2.51 7.25
C LEU A 117 11.69 3.35 6.42
N THR A 118 11.90 4.66 6.28
CA THR A 118 10.98 5.56 5.56
C THR A 118 11.45 5.81 4.13
N PRO A 119 10.82 5.22 3.09
CA PRO A 119 11.22 5.43 1.69
C PRO A 119 11.07 6.87 1.22
N PHE A 120 10.02 7.56 1.68
CA PHE A 120 9.70 8.91 1.24
C PHE A 120 9.79 9.89 2.40
N ARG A 121 10.64 10.91 2.26
CA ARG A 121 10.83 11.94 3.29
C ARG A 121 9.55 12.68 3.66
N LEU A 122 8.73 13.03 2.68
CA LEU A 122 7.53 13.85 2.89
C LEU A 122 6.38 13.05 3.52
N ASN A 123 6.45 11.72 3.49
CA ASN A 123 5.43 10.84 4.05
C ASN A 123 6.06 9.95 5.13
N ALA A 124 6.02 10.42 6.38
CA ALA A 124 6.59 9.71 7.53
C ALA A 124 5.81 8.44 7.92
N ASP A 125 4.55 8.33 7.50
CA ASP A 125 3.69 7.19 7.81
C ASP A 125 3.96 6.01 6.88
N CYS A 126 4.44 6.29 5.66
CA CYS A 126 4.91 5.26 4.76
C CYS A 126 6.24 4.69 5.25
N LYS A 127 6.20 3.43 5.70
CA LYS A 127 7.35 2.67 6.19
C LYS A 127 7.46 1.35 5.46
N THR A 128 8.69 0.87 5.32
CA THR A 128 8.97 -0.43 4.71
C THR A 128 8.69 -1.56 5.69
N ASN A 129 7.97 -2.58 5.21
CA ASN A 129 7.71 -3.79 5.98
C ASN A 129 8.97 -4.67 6.06
N THR A 130 9.11 -5.44 7.12
CA THR A 130 10.23 -6.36 7.34
C THR A 130 10.07 -7.64 6.52
N MET A 131 11.16 -8.22 6.06
CA MET A 131 11.20 -9.51 5.37
C MET A 131 11.32 -10.67 6.35
N VAL A 132 10.61 -11.76 6.11
CA VAL A 132 10.77 -13.00 6.90
C VAL A 132 12.03 -13.72 6.43
N SER A 133 12.89 -14.12 7.36
CA SER A 133 14.12 -14.87 7.04
C SER A 133 13.78 -16.23 6.41
N GLU A 134 14.68 -16.75 5.57
CA GLU A 134 14.47 -18.05 4.90
C GLU A 134 14.32 -19.19 5.92
N GLU A 135 15.14 -19.17 6.97
CA GLU A 135 15.06 -20.10 8.10
C GLU A 135 13.66 -20.08 8.73
N MET A 136 13.17 -18.89 9.09
CA MET A 136 11.85 -18.73 9.71
C MET A 136 10.71 -19.18 8.78
N LYS A 137 10.80 -18.92 7.47
CA LYS A 137 9.82 -19.43 6.50
C LYS A 137 9.77 -20.96 6.52
N THR A 138 10.93 -21.62 6.52
CA THR A 138 11.00 -23.08 6.56
C THR A 138 10.45 -23.64 7.87
N GLU A 139 10.74 -23.00 9.02
CA GLU A 139 10.19 -23.39 10.31
C GLU A 139 8.67 -23.28 10.36
N ILE A 140 8.10 -22.18 9.84
CA ILE A 140 6.66 -21.97 9.78
C ILE A 140 6.00 -23.09 8.98
N VAL A 141 6.52 -23.40 7.79
CA VAL A 141 5.98 -24.47 6.93
C VAL A 141 6.08 -25.82 7.62
N ASN A 142 7.22 -26.12 8.25
CA ASN A 142 7.42 -27.36 8.99
C ASN A 142 6.45 -27.47 10.20
N GLN A 143 6.08 -26.37 10.84
CA GLN A 143 5.10 -26.38 11.95
C GLN A 143 3.68 -26.59 11.45
N ILE A 144 3.32 -26.00 10.31
CA ILE A 144 2.01 -26.22 9.66
C ILE A 144 1.89 -27.69 9.22
N ASP A 145 2.93 -28.24 8.60
CA ASP A 145 2.94 -29.65 8.14
C ASP A 145 2.86 -30.64 9.33
N LYS A 146 3.37 -30.25 10.52
CA LYS A 146 3.21 -31.00 11.78
C LYS A 146 1.81 -30.89 12.40
N GLY A 147 0.92 -30.08 11.83
CA GLY A 147 -0.46 -29.89 12.30
C GLY A 147 -0.61 -28.86 13.42
N VAL A 148 0.37 -27.99 13.66
CA VAL A 148 0.22 -26.87 14.61
C VAL A 148 -0.76 -25.85 14.03
N SER A 149 -1.64 -25.30 14.89
CA SER A 149 -2.60 -24.28 14.49
C SER A 149 -1.89 -23.02 13.99
N GLU A 150 -2.35 -22.47 12.86
CA GLU A 150 -1.79 -21.24 12.27
C GLU A 150 -1.89 -20.05 13.24
N ARG A 151 -2.88 -20.04 14.15
CA ARG A 151 -3.03 -19.02 15.19
C ARG A 151 -1.88 -19.05 16.19
N ASP A 152 -1.47 -20.23 16.62
CA ASP A 152 -0.39 -20.39 17.59
C ASP A 152 0.94 -19.97 16.96
N ILE A 153 1.12 -20.28 15.67
CA ILE A 153 2.26 -19.83 14.88
C ILE A 153 2.25 -18.30 14.74
N ALA A 154 1.09 -17.69 14.47
CA ALA A 154 0.92 -16.24 14.40
C ALA A 154 1.33 -15.55 15.70
N ILE A 155 0.89 -16.07 16.84
CA ILE A 155 1.23 -15.55 18.17
C ILE A 155 2.73 -15.74 18.46
N LYS A 156 3.28 -16.91 18.14
CA LYS A 156 4.69 -17.25 18.38
C LYS A 156 5.65 -16.34 17.62
N TYR A 157 5.40 -16.14 16.33
CA TYR A 157 6.29 -15.34 15.47
C TYR A 157 5.87 -13.87 15.35
N GLY A 158 4.69 -13.48 15.83
CA GLY A 158 4.20 -12.10 15.73
C GLY A 158 3.84 -11.69 14.29
N LEU A 159 3.31 -12.62 13.50
CA LEU A 159 2.91 -12.40 12.10
C LEU A 159 1.39 -12.58 11.94
N LYS A 160 0.75 -11.75 11.12
CA LYS A 160 -0.69 -11.86 10.81
C LYS A 160 -1.00 -13.19 10.13
N LEU A 161 -2.17 -13.75 10.45
CA LEU A 161 -2.67 -15.02 9.89
C LEU A 161 -2.62 -15.08 8.35
N PRO A 162 -3.17 -14.10 7.58
CA PRO A 162 -3.10 -14.14 6.13
C PRO A 162 -1.66 -14.10 5.59
N ARG A 163 -0.72 -13.52 6.34
CA ARG A 163 0.70 -13.48 5.97
C ARG A 163 1.35 -14.86 6.09
N ILE A 164 0.98 -15.64 7.13
CA ILE A 164 1.43 -17.02 7.31
C ILE A 164 0.86 -17.93 6.21
N GLU A 165 -0.43 -17.81 5.90
CA GLU A 165 -1.04 -18.54 4.78
C GLU A 165 -0.35 -18.24 3.45
N ALA A 166 -0.02 -16.97 3.20
CA ALA A 166 0.70 -16.57 2.00
C ALA A 166 2.09 -17.20 1.93
N ILE A 167 2.84 -17.26 3.05
CA ILE A 167 4.15 -17.93 3.11
C ILE A 167 4.00 -19.42 2.78
N TYR A 168 2.99 -20.10 3.33
CA TYR A 168 2.72 -21.51 3.05
C TYR A 168 2.42 -21.75 1.57
N LYS A 169 1.53 -20.95 0.97
CA LYS A 169 1.18 -21.04 -0.45
C LYS A 169 2.36 -20.74 -1.37
N LEU A 170 3.15 -19.71 -1.07
CA LEU A 170 4.35 -19.37 -1.83
C LEU A 170 5.39 -20.49 -1.77
N ARG A 171 5.55 -21.14 -0.61
CA ARG A 171 6.48 -22.28 -0.49
C ARG A 171 6.05 -23.48 -1.32
N ALA A 172 4.75 -23.75 -1.44
CA ALA A 172 4.24 -24.80 -2.31
C ALA A 172 4.59 -24.52 -3.78
N ILE A 173 4.40 -23.28 -4.24
CA ILE A 173 4.77 -22.86 -5.60
C ILE A 173 6.29 -22.94 -5.82
N GLU A 174 7.10 -22.52 -4.84
CA GLU A 174 8.57 -22.63 -4.91
C GLU A 174 9.00 -24.08 -5.12
N LYS A 175 8.42 -25.04 -4.38
CA LYS A 175 8.71 -26.48 -4.56
C LYS A 175 8.34 -26.95 -5.97
N GLU A 176 7.16 -26.59 -6.49
CA GLU A 176 6.77 -26.93 -7.86
C GLU A 176 7.73 -26.35 -8.92
N TRP A 177 8.24 -25.15 -8.70
CA TRP A 177 9.20 -24.50 -9.60
C TRP A 177 10.58 -25.11 -9.54
N GLU A 178 11.00 -25.58 -8.36
CA GLU A 178 12.23 -26.35 -8.17
C GLU A 178 12.14 -27.69 -8.92
N GLU A 179 11.05 -28.44 -8.76
CA GLU A 179 10.80 -29.71 -9.47
C GLU A 179 10.81 -29.53 -11.00
N LYS A 180 10.24 -28.43 -11.50
CA LYS A 180 10.21 -28.09 -12.92
C LYS A 180 11.48 -27.39 -13.41
N ASN A 181 12.48 -27.17 -12.56
CA ASN A 181 13.73 -26.44 -12.86
C ASN A 181 13.52 -25.05 -13.48
N LEU A 182 12.47 -24.33 -13.06
CA LEU A 182 12.15 -22.98 -13.57
C LEU A 182 13.00 -21.87 -12.90
N ILE A 183 13.67 -22.18 -11.79
CA ILE A 183 14.47 -21.21 -11.03
C ILE A 183 15.84 -21.02 -11.68
N THR A 184 15.96 -20.00 -12.52
CA THR A 184 17.22 -19.63 -13.18
C THR A 184 18.21 -18.95 -12.22
N LYS A 185 19.50 -18.92 -12.60
CA LYS A 185 20.56 -18.27 -11.82
C LYS A 185 20.31 -16.77 -11.61
N ASP A 186 19.73 -16.10 -12.59
CA ASP A 186 19.44 -14.67 -12.53
C ASP A 186 18.35 -14.37 -11.51
N ILE A 187 17.30 -15.21 -11.45
CA ILE A 187 16.25 -15.12 -10.43
C ILE A 187 16.84 -15.30 -9.02
N LYS A 188 17.77 -16.25 -8.84
CA LYS A 188 18.47 -16.44 -7.55
C LYS A 188 19.33 -15.24 -7.17
N THR A 189 19.98 -14.61 -8.15
CA THR A 189 20.80 -13.43 -7.92
C THR A 189 19.93 -12.22 -7.56
N MET A 190 18.77 -12.09 -8.22
CA MET A 190 17.77 -11.08 -7.89
C MET A 190 17.18 -11.31 -6.48
N SER A 191 16.80 -12.55 -6.14
CA SER A 191 16.21 -12.83 -4.83
C SER A 191 17.20 -12.57 -3.69
N THR A 192 18.46 -12.98 -3.85
CA THR A 192 19.52 -12.75 -2.84
C THR A 192 19.86 -11.27 -2.69
N THR A 193 19.89 -10.50 -3.77
CA THR A 193 20.10 -9.04 -3.69
C THR A 193 18.92 -8.36 -2.99
N MET A 194 17.68 -8.69 -3.34
CA MET A 194 16.49 -8.16 -2.66
C MET A 194 16.44 -8.54 -1.18
N TYR A 195 16.78 -9.78 -0.83
CA TYR A 195 16.83 -10.24 0.55
C TYR A 195 17.77 -9.39 1.41
N LYS A 196 18.93 -9.02 0.86
CA LYS A 196 19.92 -8.16 1.52
C LYS A 196 19.55 -6.68 1.56
N MET A 197 18.67 -6.21 0.68
CA MET A 197 18.22 -4.80 0.66
C MET A 197 17.23 -4.47 1.77
N PHE A 198 16.46 -5.45 2.23
CA PHE A 198 15.37 -5.24 3.18
C PHE A 198 15.74 -5.66 4.60
N PRO A 199 15.18 -4.98 5.62
CA PRO A 199 15.36 -5.38 7.01
C PRO A 199 14.65 -6.70 7.29
N LEU A 200 15.30 -7.53 8.12
CA LEU A 200 14.73 -8.80 8.55
C LEU A 200 13.72 -8.60 9.68
N HIS A 201 12.73 -9.48 9.72
CA HIS A 201 11.71 -9.51 10.75
C HIS A 201 12.30 -10.15 12.02
N ASP A 202 12.18 -9.42 13.13
CA ASP A 202 12.52 -9.93 14.45
C ASP A 202 11.21 -10.24 15.21
N PRO A 203 10.98 -11.50 15.59
CA PRO A 203 9.78 -11.90 16.30
C PRO A 203 9.71 -11.29 17.70
N VAL A 204 10.78 -10.73 18.27
CA VAL A 204 10.73 -10.10 19.60
C VAL A 204 10.45 -8.60 19.48
N GLY A 205 11.26 -7.87 18.71
CA GLY A 205 11.20 -6.41 18.64
C GLY A 205 10.22 -5.82 17.63
N LEU A 206 9.95 -6.50 16.50
CA LEU A 206 9.21 -5.94 15.36
C LEU A 206 7.97 -6.76 15.01
N LYS A 207 7.15 -7.06 16.03
CA LYS A 207 5.89 -7.81 15.88
C LYS A 207 4.83 -7.01 15.14
N GLU A 208 4.06 -7.68 14.29
CA GLU A 208 2.83 -7.13 13.74
C GLU A 208 1.74 -7.09 14.82
N ASN A 209 0.82 -6.14 14.71
CA ASN A 209 -0.31 -6.08 15.63
C ASN A 209 -1.37 -7.12 15.23
N LEU A 210 -1.53 -8.15 16.06
CA LEU A 210 -2.45 -9.27 15.85
C LEU A 210 -3.90 -8.97 16.29
N SER A 211 -4.12 -7.86 17.01
CA SER A 211 -5.45 -7.46 17.49
C SER A 211 -6.12 -6.39 16.63
N GLU A 212 -5.58 -6.14 15.43
CA GLU A 212 -6.20 -5.22 14.48
C GLU A 212 -7.52 -5.81 13.94
N ILE A 213 -8.60 -5.07 14.15
CA ILE A 213 -9.91 -5.33 13.54
C ILE A 213 -10.26 -4.20 12.56
N PRO A 214 -10.92 -4.51 11.43
CA PRO A 214 -11.40 -3.47 10.53
C PRO A 214 -12.47 -2.63 11.22
N VAL A 215 -12.41 -1.30 11.06
CA VAL A 215 -13.34 -0.38 11.71
C VAL A 215 -14.69 -0.40 10.97
N PRO A 216 -15.80 -0.84 11.59
CA PRO A 216 -17.11 -0.83 10.95
C PRO A 216 -17.67 0.59 10.83
N VAL A 217 -18.54 0.84 9.85
CA VAL A 217 -19.09 2.19 9.59
C VAL A 217 -19.85 2.76 10.79
N LYS A 218 -20.52 1.91 11.58
CA LYS A 218 -21.31 2.36 12.75
C LYS A 218 -20.43 2.97 13.85
N THR A 219 -19.19 2.52 14.03
CA THR A 219 -18.29 3.05 15.08
C THR A 219 -17.63 4.37 14.71
N LEU A 220 -17.64 4.77 13.43
CA LEU A 220 -17.07 6.05 12.98
C LEU A 220 -17.87 7.28 13.47
N LYS A 221 -19.15 7.08 13.83
CA LYS A 221 -20.01 8.14 14.36
C LYS A 221 -19.98 8.11 15.88
N ALA A 222 -19.53 9.20 16.50
CA ALA A 222 -19.60 9.36 17.94
C ALA A 222 -21.07 9.39 18.42
N ARG A 223 -21.35 8.64 19.48
CA ARG A 223 -22.64 8.66 20.21
C ARG A 223 -22.36 9.02 21.66
N PHE A 224 -23.23 9.83 22.25
CA PHE A 224 -23.17 10.19 23.66
C PHE A 224 -24.49 9.75 24.30
N LEU A 225 -24.40 9.01 25.39
CA LEU A 225 -25.55 8.54 26.16
C LEU A 225 -25.50 9.17 27.54
N THR A 226 -26.65 9.58 28.06
CA THR A 226 -26.81 10.00 29.45
C THR A 226 -27.23 8.79 30.26
N ILE A 227 -26.32 8.27 31.07
CA ILE A 227 -26.54 7.16 32.00
C ILE A 227 -26.61 7.69 33.43
N ALA A 228 -27.16 6.91 34.35
CA ALA A 228 -27.13 7.29 35.77
C ALA A 228 -25.68 7.32 36.28
N GLU A 229 -25.37 8.21 37.22
CA GLU A 229 -23.99 8.36 37.74
C GLU A 229 -23.43 7.07 38.37
N SER A 230 -24.30 6.18 38.83
CA SER A 230 -23.96 4.89 39.43
C SER A 230 -23.94 3.72 38.44
N GLU A 231 -24.36 3.92 37.19
CA GLU A 231 -24.48 2.86 36.20
C GLU A 231 -23.10 2.60 35.54
N PRO A 232 -22.55 1.38 35.62
CA PRO A 232 -21.31 1.05 34.91
C PRO A 232 -21.56 1.06 33.41
N PHE A 233 -20.59 1.55 32.62
CA PHE A 233 -20.66 1.50 31.16
C PHE A 233 -19.46 0.78 30.54
N GLY A 234 -19.71 -0.42 30.01
CA GLY A 234 -18.66 -1.31 29.50
C GLY A 234 -18.56 -1.42 27.96
N PRO A 235 -17.54 -2.11 27.43
CA PRO A 235 -17.42 -2.37 25.99
C PRO A 235 -18.57 -3.19 25.39
N ILE A 236 -19.21 -4.06 26.18
CA ILE A 236 -20.34 -4.90 25.77
C ILE A 236 -21.57 -4.01 25.55
N GLU A 237 -21.91 -3.18 26.53
CA GLU A 237 -23.03 -2.23 26.45
C GLU A 237 -22.81 -1.17 25.37
N ALA A 238 -21.55 -0.74 25.16
CA ALA A 238 -21.20 0.12 24.03
C ALA A 238 -21.45 -0.56 22.67
N ALA A 239 -21.15 -1.86 22.56
CA ALA A 239 -21.42 -2.63 21.35
C ALA A 239 -22.94 -2.79 21.12
N GLU A 240 -23.70 -3.07 22.18
CA GLU A 240 -25.17 -3.13 22.14
C GLU A 240 -25.78 -1.80 21.71
N SER A 241 -25.32 -0.68 22.28
CA SER A 241 -25.74 0.66 21.87
C SER A 241 -25.47 0.94 20.38
N LEU A 242 -24.37 0.40 19.85
CA LEU A 242 -24.00 0.53 18.44
C LEU A 242 -24.66 -0.53 17.54
N GLU A 243 -25.43 -1.47 18.11
CA GLU A 243 -26.00 -2.63 17.43
C GLU A 243 -24.92 -3.42 16.66
N LEU A 244 -23.82 -3.71 17.36
CA LEU A 244 -22.68 -4.45 16.87
C LEU A 244 -22.29 -5.55 17.86
N GLU A 245 -21.55 -6.53 17.37
CA GLU A 245 -20.89 -7.52 18.21
C GLU A 245 -19.70 -6.87 18.94
N PRO A 246 -19.36 -7.31 20.16
CA PRO A 246 -18.17 -6.86 20.88
C PRO A 246 -16.88 -7.06 20.07
N ALA A 247 -15.93 -6.14 20.24
CA ALA A 247 -14.65 -6.18 19.51
C ALA A 247 -13.88 -7.50 19.72
N THR A 248 -13.96 -8.08 20.92
CA THR A 248 -13.34 -9.37 21.27
C THR A 248 -13.90 -10.52 20.43
N GLU A 249 -15.21 -10.58 20.22
CA GLU A 249 -15.86 -11.60 19.39
C GLU A 249 -15.52 -11.42 17.91
N THR A 250 -15.49 -10.18 17.43
CA THR A 250 -15.11 -9.91 16.04
C THR A 250 -13.66 -10.31 15.75
N LEU A 251 -12.75 -10.09 16.69
CA LEU A 251 -11.36 -10.53 16.61
C LEU A 251 -11.28 -12.06 16.59
N ALA A 252 -12.00 -12.73 17.50
CA ALA A 252 -12.04 -14.20 17.54
C ALA A 252 -12.51 -14.78 16.19
N LYS A 253 -13.56 -14.23 15.59
CA LYS A 253 -14.06 -14.63 14.27
C LYS A 253 -13.03 -14.42 13.14
N LEU A 254 -12.25 -13.33 13.20
CA LEU A 254 -11.17 -13.08 12.24
C LEU A 254 -10.00 -14.03 12.42
N MET A 255 -9.68 -14.43 13.65
CA MET A 255 -8.69 -15.46 13.91
C MET A 255 -9.19 -16.85 13.51
N GLU A 256 -10.51 -17.07 13.51
CA GLU A 256 -11.14 -18.34 13.19
C GLU A 256 -11.16 -18.72 11.72
N HIS A 257 -10.67 -17.86 10.83
CA HIS A 257 -10.92 -17.88 9.39
C HIS A 257 -10.35 -19.06 8.56
N ARG A 258 -10.14 -20.24 9.16
CA ARG A 258 -10.12 -21.53 8.45
C ARG A 258 -11.54 -22.06 8.32
N GLU A 259 -12.14 -21.80 7.17
CA GLU A 259 -13.18 -22.63 6.54
C GLU A 259 -14.41 -23.04 7.37
N GLU A 260 -15.07 -22.10 8.04
CA GLU A 260 -16.55 -22.17 8.12
C GLU A 260 -17.18 -21.29 7.03
N LYS A 261 -16.77 -21.51 5.77
CA LYS A 261 -17.80 -21.51 4.74
C LYS A 261 -18.69 -22.70 5.09
N LYS A 262 -19.68 -22.46 5.96
CA LYS A 262 -20.92 -23.22 6.00
C LYS A 262 -21.49 -23.10 4.60
N THR A 263 -20.97 -23.91 3.68
CA THR A 263 -21.60 -24.25 2.44
C THR A 263 -22.88 -24.90 2.92
N LYS A 264 -23.93 -24.09 3.09
CA LYS A 264 -25.29 -24.60 3.07
C LYS A 264 -25.31 -25.37 1.77
N LYS A 265 -25.21 -26.70 1.87
CA LYS A 265 -25.13 -27.60 0.71
C LYS A 265 -26.42 -27.38 -0.03
N GLN A 266 -26.41 -26.46 -0.99
CA GLN A 266 -27.54 -26.25 -1.87
C GLN A 266 -27.71 -27.57 -2.60
N LYS A 267 -28.93 -28.10 -2.57
CA LYS A 267 -29.24 -29.32 -3.31
C LYS A 267 -28.99 -29.03 -4.78
N ALA A 268 -27.96 -29.65 -5.32
CA ALA A 268 -27.57 -29.54 -6.71
C ALA A 268 -27.63 -30.95 -7.32
N PHE A 269 -28.27 -31.05 -8.47
CA PHE A 269 -28.35 -32.26 -9.27
C PHE A 269 -27.54 -32.08 -10.55
N MET A 270 -26.72 -33.07 -10.88
CA MET A 270 -25.96 -33.10 -12.13
C MET A 270 -26.62 -34.14 -13.03
N ALA A 271 -27.04 -33.73 -14.23
CA ALA A 271 -27.69 -34.64 -15.18
C ALA A 271 -26.68 -35.67 -15.72
N PRO A 272 -27.13 -36.90 -16.07
CA PRO A 272 -26.27 -37.89 -16.70
C PRO A 272 -25.78 -37.35 -18.06
N VAL A 273 -24.48 -37.49 -18.32
CA VAL A 273 -23.84 -37.09 -19.58
C VAL A 273 -23.83 -38.30 -20.52
N LEU A 274 -24.45 -38.19 -21.68
CA LEU A 274 -24.49 -39.26 -22.69
C LEU A 274 -23.23 -39.26 -23.56
N ASP A 275 -22.90 -40.42 -24.14
CA ASP A 275 -21.76 -40.56 -25.05
C ASP A 275 -21.92 -39.64 -26.28
N GLY A 276 -20.98 -38.72 -26.46
CA GLY A 276 -20.99 -37.69 -27.51
C GLY A 276 -21.31 -36.28 -27.02
N GLU A 277 -21.78 -36.13 -25.77
CA GLU A 277 -22.02 -34.82 -25.16
C GLU A 277 -20.73 -34.15 -24.67
N ARG A 278 -20.64 -32.83 -24.84
CA ARG A 278 -19.43 -32.05 -24.50
C ARG A 278 -19.49 -31.33 -23.15
N VAL A 279 -20.69 -31.21 -22.56
CA VAL A 279 -20.94 -30.35 -21.40
C VAL A 279 -21.88 -31.07 -20.44
N ALA A 280 -21.58 -30.99 -19.15
CA ALA A 280 -22.47 -31.46 -18.10
C ALA A 280 -23.40 -30.34 -17.62
N PHE A 281 -24.69 -30.63 -17.49
CA PHE A 281 -25.66 -29.70 -16.93
C PHE A 281 -25.77 -29.85 -15.41
N ARG A 282 -25.55 -28.75 -14.70
CA ARG A 282 -25.73 -28.65 -13.24
C ARG A 282 -26.97 -27.83 -12.93
N PHE A 283 -27.93 -28.44 -12.24
CA PHE A 283 -29.14 -27.80 -11.76
C PHE A 283 -29.02 -27.55 -10.26
N THR A 284 -29.20 -26.30 -9.84
CA THR A 284 -29.20 -25.92 -8.42
C THR A 284 -30.60 -25.52 -8.02
N GLU A 285 -31.13 -26.13 -6.95
CA GLU A 285 -32.43 -25.74 -6.40
C GLU A 285 -32.34 -24.31 -5.87
N ALA A 286 -33.31 -23.48 -6.25
CA ALA A 286 -33.33 -22.08 -5.87
C ALA A 286 -34.79 -21.60 -5.71
N LYS A 287 -35.00 -20.65 -4.79
CA LYS A 287 -36.33 -20.17 -4.41
C LYS A 287 -36.91 -19.25 -5.47
N VAL A 288 -38.20 -19.40 -5.77
CA VAL A 288 -38.93 -18.51 -6.67
C VAL A 288 -38.95 -17.10 -6.07
N GLY A 289 -38.61 -16.08 -6.88
CA GLY A 289 -38.50 -14.68 -6.47
C GLY A 289 -37.07 -14.17 -6.27
N ASP A 290 -36.12 -15.08 -5.99
CA ASP A 290 -34.69 -14.75 -5.79
C ASP A 290 -33.82 -15.04 -7.02
N VAL A 291 -34.41 -15.64 -8.07
CA VAL A 291 -33.70 -16.20 -9.24
C VAL A 291 -34.21 -15.57 -10.52
N GLY A 292 -33.31 -15.39 -11.49
CA GLY A 292 -33.60 -14.79 -12.80
C GLY A 292 -33.19 -13.32 -12.87
N PHE A 293 -33.04 -12.81 -14.09
CA PHE A 293 -32.79 -11.39 -14.30
C PHE A 293 -34.06 -10.59 -14.02
N ARG A 294 -33.94 -9.53 -13.21
CA ARG A 294 -35.08 -8.69 -12.84
C ARG A 294 -35.58 -7.90 -14.05
N TYR A 295 -36.88 -7.96 -14.31
CA TYR A 295 -37.52 -7.15 -15.34
C TYR A 295 -37.48 -5.67 -14.97
N GLY A 296 -37.30 -4.80 -15.97
CA GLY A 296 -37.26 -3.34 -15.79
C GLY A 296 -35.96 -2.79 -15.18
N ALA A 297 -34.94 -3.63 -14.94
CA ALA A 297 -33.62 -3.15 -14.58
C ALA A 297 -32.98 -2.40 -15.76
N PRO A 298 -32.53 -1.14 -15.60
CA PRO A 298 -31.93 -0.39 -16.69
C PRO A 298 -30.56 -0.96 -17.06
N LEU A 299 -30.31 -1.13 -18.35
CA LEU A 299 -28.98 -1.48 -18.87
C LEU A 299 -27.98 -0.39 -18.49
N ARG A 300 -26.99 -0.73 -17.66
CA ARG A 300 -25.96 0.23 -17.18
C ARG A 300 -24.76 0.35 -18.10
N ASP A 301 -24.79 -0.27 -19.28
CA ASP A 301 -23.64 -0.34 -20.18
C ASP A 301 -23.10 1.00 -20.66
N THR A 302 -23.98 2.00 -20.77
CA THR A 302 -23.61 3.37 -21.18
C THR A 302 -23.15 4.23 -20.01
N LYS A 303 -23.27 3.76 -18.76
CA LYS A 303 -22.87 4.49 -17.56
C LYS A 303 -21.40 4.25 -17.25
N LYS A 304 -20.74 5.27 -16.69
CA LYS A 304 -19.32 5.19 -16.30
C LYS A 304 -19.09 4.16 -15.19
N ASP A 305 -20.09 3.92 -14.35
CA ASP A 305 -20.06 2.95 -13.25
C ASP A 305 -20.61 1.58 -13.66
N ARG A 306 -20.46 1.20 -14.93
CA ARG A 306 -20.82 -0.13 -15.40
C ARG A 306 -20.02 -1.23 -14.70
N LYS A 307 -20.66 -2.38 -14.49
CA LYS A 307 -20.05 -3.54 -13.84
C LYS A 307 -19.09 -4.23 -14.80
N ILE A 308 -17.86 -4.47 -14.34
CA ILE A 308 -16.82 -5.18 -15.09
C ILE A 308 -16.40 -6.37 -14.24
N GLU A 309 -16.44 -7.56 -14.83
CA GLU A 309 -16.07 -8.83 -14.20
C GLU A 309 -14.98 -9.53 -15.01
N TYR A 310 -14.42 -10.59 -14.45
CA TYR A 310 -13.43 -11.43 -15.11
C TYR A 310 -13.87 -12.89 -15.05
N ASP A 311 -13.85 -13.55 -16.21
CA ASP A 311 -14.12 -14.99 -16.32
C ASP A 311 -13.04 -15.83 -15.62
N ALA A 312 -13.31 -17.12 -15.42
CA ALA A 312 -12.34 -18.08 -14.91
C ALA A 312 -11.03 -18.13 -15.73
N ASN A 313 -11.10 -17.78 -17.02
CA ASN A 313 -9.95 -17.70 -17.93
C ASN A 313 -9.24 -16.33 -17.88
N GLY A 314 -9.67 -15.41 -17.01
CA GLY A 314 -9.12 -14.06 -16.87
C GLY A 314 -9.55 -13.07 -17.96
N LYS A 315 -10.53 -13.41 -18.80
CA LYS A 315 -11.07 -12.50 -19.82
C LYS A 315 -12.01 -11.49 -19.18
N MET A 316 -11.88 -10.22 -19.55
CA MET A 316 -12.79 -9.16 -19.10
C MET A 316 -14.16 -9.36 -19.74
N VAL A 317 -15.20 -9.41 -18.92
CA VAL A 317 -16.61 -9.55 -19.33
C VAL A 317 -17.43 -8.45 -18.69
N TYR A 318 -18.45 -7.95 -19.39
CA TYR A 318 -19.40 -7.01 -18.83
C TYR A 318 -20.41 -7.77 -17.98
N GLY A 319 -20.43 -7.45 -16.68
CA GLY A 319 -21.35 -8.07 -15.74
C GLY A 319 -22.77 -7.58 -16.01
N ILE A 320 -23.71 -8.52 -16.03
CA ILE A 320 -25.15 -8.27 -16.20
C ILE A 320 -25.77 -7.92 -14.84
#